data_AF-A0A929HJQ4-F1
#
_entry.id   AF-A0A929HJQ4-F1
#
_cell.length_a   1.000
_cell.length_b   1.000
_cell.length_c   1.000
_cell.angle_alpha   90.00
_cell.angle_beta   90.00
_cell.angle_gamma   90.00
#
_symmetry.space_group_name_H-M   'P 1'
#
loop_
_entity.id
_entity.type
_entity.pdbx_description
1 polymer ?
#
loop_
_entity_poly.entity_id
_entity_poly.type
_entity_poly.pdbx_seq_one_letter_code
_entity_poly.pdbx_strand_id
1 'polypeptide(L)'
;MKTNQRSFLSDLKAAVRIGHPEAIEMALYNLRAWPYVASNDHLPPGFIKRVIHPAARTLSRRPASELALWSDQPLTAYRALAAASLAYRYLQVDDVDPKLLHRAANDNRAEVRLVVGQALSTLEGNNPSALRNLAEAWLQDNSPKVRATALGFIPYLTASSQQQIVDWLQPLGTDSHEGVRAALVQALKTLADIGHADIVLGLLGYWVSTPHPNVWLITRSVSGSWAVSHPKDIRAILMELQSKTRGNKEISNALNALQRHGMQIDLEQ
;
A
#
# COMPACT_ATOMS: atom_id res chain seq x y z
N MET A 1 -4.66 21.51 -17.56
CA MET A 1 -4.34 20.66 -16.38
C MET A 1 -2.88 20.75 -15.92
N LYS A 2 -1.87 20.49 -16.76
CA LYS A 2 -0.45 20.55 -16.32
C LYS A 2 -0.02 21.92 -15.77
N THR A 3 -0.50 23.01 -16.38
CA THR A 3 -0.24 24.39 -15.92
C THR A 3 -0.88 24.66 -14.56
N ASN A 4 -2.14 24.28 -14.37
CA ASN A 4 -2.88 24.43 -13.10
C ASN A 4 -2.21 23.63 -11.96
N GLN A 5 -1.72 22.42 -12.25
CA GLN A 5 -0.94 21.63 -11.29
C GLN A 5 0.32 22.37 -10.83
N ARG A 6 1.12 22.87 -11.78
CA ARG A 6 2.39 23.54 -11.46
C ARG A 6 2.17 24.82 -10.67
N SER A 7 1.18 25.63 -11.06
CA SER A 7 0.79 26.84 -10.33
C SER A 7 0.40 26.49 -8.90
N PHE A 8 -0.55 25.57 -8.72
CA PHE A 8 -1.01 25.13 -7.39
C PHE A 8 0.15 24.69 -6.48
N LEU A 9 1.05 23.84 -6.99
CA LEU A 9 2.19 23.37 -6.19
C LEU A 9 3.19 24.47 -5.90
N SER A 10 3.36 25.45 -6.79
CA SER A 10 4.21 26.62 -6.55
C SER A 10 3.62 27.52 -5.46
N ASP A 11 2.32 27.81 -5.56
CA ASP A 11 1.60 28.66 -4.62
C ASP A 11 1.60 28.04 -3.21
N LEU A 12 1.36 26.72 -3.13
CA LEU A 12 1.40 25.99 -1.86
C LEU A 12 2.81 26.01 -1.23
N LYS A 13 3.86 25.86 -2.03
CA LYS A 13 5.24 25.95 -1.54
C LYS A 13 5.56 27.35 -1.00
N ALA A 14 5.11 28.39 -1.70
CA ALA A 14 5.26 29.76 -1.25
C ALA A 14 4.51 29.99 0.07
N ALA A 15 3.25 29.56 0.15
CA ALA A 15 2.43 29.67 1.34
C ALA A 15 3.04 28.95 2.57
N VAL A 16 3.51 27.71 2.40
CA VAL A 16 4.17 26.95 3.47
C VAL A 16 5.47 27.62 3.92
N ARG A 17 6.23 28.23 2.99
CA ARG A 17 7.46 28.97 3.30
C ARG A 17 7.19 30.25 4.09
N ILE A 18 6.12 30.95 3.75
CA ILE A 18 5.65 32.14 4.48
C ILE A 18 5.18 31.73 5.88
N GLY A 19 4.46 30.60 5.98
CA GLY A 19 4.06 29.99 7.24
C GLY A 19 2.80 30.57 7.88
N HIS A 20 2.12 31.52 7.20
CA HIS A 20 0.81 32.02 7.61
C HIS A 20 -0.30 31.00 7.27
N PRO A 21 -1.13 30.59 8.24
CA PRO A 21 -2.22 29.63 8.02
C PRO A 21 -3.16 30.03 6.87
N GLU A 22 -3.52 31.30 6.78
CA GLU A 22 -4.45 31.83 5.77
C GLU A 22 -3.87 31.70 4.36
N ALA A 23 -2.56 31.89 4.19
CA ALA A 23 -1.91 31.70 2.90
C ALA A 23 -1.97 30.23 2.45
N ILE A 24 -1.81 29.30 3.39
CA ILE A 24 -1.90 27.87 3.13
C ILE A 24 -3.35 27.51 2.77
N GLU A 25 -4.32 27.98 3.54
CA GLU A 25 -5.74 27.78 3.26
C GLU A 25 -6.13 28.32 1.88
N MET A 26 -5.67 29.51 1.51
CA MET A 26 -5.91 30.08 0.18
C MET A 26 -5.26 29.25 -0.93
N ALA A 27 -4.03 28.77 -0.73
CA ALA A 27 -3.40 27.87 -1.69
C ALA A 27 -4.20 26.56 -1.84
N LEU A 28 -4.68 26.00 -0.73
CA LEU A 28 -5.52 24.80 -0.71
C LEU A 28 -6.92 25.03 -1.27
N TYR A 29 -7.47 26.24 -1.20
CA TYR A 29 -8.77 26.57 -1.76
C TYR A 29 -8.82 26.27 -3.27
N ASN A 30 -7.71 26.51 -3.97
CA ASN A 30 -7.57 26.20 -5.40
C ASN A 30 -7.72 24.70 -5.71
N LEU A 31 -7.56 23.82 -4.71
CA LEU A 31 -7.83 22.38 -4.87
C LEU A 31 -9.31 22.10 -5.14
N ARG A 32 -10.24 22.90 -4.57
CA ARG A 32 -11.69 22.73 -4.76
C ARG A 32 -12.13 22.96 -6.19
N ALA A 33 -11.40 23.76 -6.96
CA ALA A 33 -11.74 24.04 -8.34
C ALA A 33 -11.54 22.84 -9.28
N TRP A 34 -10.94 21.74 -8.80
CA TRP A 34 -10.69 20.56 -9.62
C TRP A 34 -11.95 19.68 -9.65
N PRO A 35 -12.38 19.18 -10.83
CA PRO A 35 -13.68 18.51 -10.99
C PRO A 35 -13.96 17.41 -9.97
N TYR A 36 -13.06 16.43 -9.84
CA TYR A 36 -13.20 15.31 -8.89
C TYR A 36 -13.04 15.70 -7.42
N VAL A 37 -12.48 16.88 -7.12
CA VAL A 37 -12.45 17.41 -5.75
C VAL A 37 -13.79 18.05 -5.43
N ALA A 38 -14.30 18.89 -6.34
CA ALA A 38 -15.59 19.57 -6.19
C ALA A 38 -16.75 18.58 -6.05
N SER A 39 -16.77 17.53 -6.88
CA SER A 39 -17.80 16.50 -6.84
C SER A 39 -17.60 15.47 -5.72
N ASN A 40 -16.46 15.54 -4.99
CA ASN A 40 -16.06 14.52 -4.03
C ASN A 40 -16.07 13.10 -4.63
N ASP A 41 -15.69 12.98 -5.90
CA ASP A 41 -15.62 11.72 -6.63
C ASP A 41 -14.34 10.93 -6.29
N HIS A 42 -14.18 9.78 -6.96
CA HIS A 42 -12.97 8.99 -6.93
C HIS A 42 -11.75 9.85 -7.32
N LEU A 43 -10.68 9.77 -6.53
CA LEU A 43 -9.42 10.46 -6.83
C LEU A 43 -8.60 9.64 -7.82
N PRO A 44 -8.37 10.13 -9.07
CA PRO A 44 -7.64 9.33 -10.04
C PRO A 44 -6.19 9.06 -9.57
N PRO A 45 -5.60 7.87 -9.84
CA PRO A 45 -4.23 7.57 -9.45
C PRO A 45 -3.20 8.60 -9.94
N GLY A 46 -3.42 9.13 -11.16
CA GLY A 46 -2.60 10.20 -11.72
C GLY A 46 -2.68 11.52 -10.94
N PHE A 47 -3.83 11.83 -10.33
CA PHE A 47 -3.97 13.01 -9.47
C PHE A 47 -3.28 12.79 -8.12
N ILE A 48 -3.48 11.61 -7.51
CA ILE A 48 -2.79 11.23 -6.27
C ILE A 48 -1.28 11.39 -6.42
N LYS A 49 -0.70 10.77 -7.47
CA LYS A 49 0.75 10.80 -7.72
C LYS A 49 1.28 12.19 -8.01
N ARG A 50 0.55 13.00 -8.78
CA ARG A 50 1.06 14.29 -9.30
C ARG A 50 0.67 15.51 -8.47
N VAL A 51 -0.34 15.41 -7.63
CA VAL A 51 -0.86 16.53 -6.84
C VAL A 51 -0.84 16.21 -5.36
N ILE A 52 -1.55 15.16 -4.91
CA ILE A 52 -1.68 14.86 -3.47
C ILE A 52 -0.32 14.61 -2.84
N HIS A 53 0.49 13.70 -3.40
CA HIS A 53 1.81 13.39 -2.83
C HIS A 53 2.78 14.58 -2.81
N PRO A 54 2.99 15.32 -3.91
CA PRO A 54 3.87 16.51 -3.88
C PRO A 54 3.38 17.62 -2.93
N ALA A 55 2.06 17.83 -2.87
CA ALA A 55 1.48 18.79 -1.93
C ALA A 55 1.65 18.34 -0.48
N ALA A 56 1.40 17.05 -0.20
CA ALA A 56 1.54 16.45 1.12
C ALA A 56 2.98 16.53 1.65
N ARG A 57 3.98 16.22 0.81
CA ARG A 57 5.40 16.41 1.16
C ARG A 57 5.74 17.87 1.47
N THR A 58 5.07 18.82 0.80
CA THR A 58 5.28 20.25 1.07
C THR A 58 4.69 20.60 2.43
N LEU A 59 3.48 20.13 2.71
CA LEU A 59 2.77 20.35 3.97
C LEU A 59 3.37 19.62 5.16
N SER A 60 4.03 18.47 4.99
CA SER A 60 4.62 17.69 6.11
C SER A 60 5.63 18.48 6.95
N ARG A 61 6.12 19.61 6.43
CA ARG A 61 6.95 20.60 7.14
C ARG A 61 6.21 21.35 8.24
N ARG A 62 4.87 21.36 8.23
CA ARG A 62 4.02 21.97 9.24
C ARG A 62 3.79 21.03 10.43
N PRO A 63 3.56 21.55 11.65
CA PRO A 63 3.25 20.74 12.83
C PRO A 63 2.08 19.79 12.62
N ALA A 64 2.13 18.60 13.24
CA ALA A 64 1.07 17.61 13.13
C ALA A 64 -0.31 18.15 13.56
N SER A 65 -0.34 19.04 14.55
CA SER A 65 -1.56 19.70 15.03
C SER A 65 -2.27 20.53 13.96
N GLU A 66 -1.52 21.21 13.08
CA GLU A 66 -2.09 21.96 11.96
C GLU A 66 -2.61 21.02 10.88
N LEU A 67 -1.83 19.99 10.55
CA LEU A 67 -2.20 18.99 9.53
C LEU A 67 -3.47 18.23 9.91
N ALA A 68 -3.67 17.97 11.20
CA ALA A 68 -4.83 17.27 11.73
C ALA A 68 -6.15 18.01 11.48
N LEU A 69 -6.14 19.34 11.32
CA LEU A 69 -7.35 20.14 11.05
C LEU A 69 -8.02 19.75 9.72
N TRP A 70 -7.27 19.18 8.78
CA TRP A 70 -7.79 18.74 7.49
C TRP A 70 -8.24 17.28 7.47
N SER A 71 -7.99 16.53 8.54
CA SER A 71 -8.31 15.09 8.63
C SER A 71 -9.82 14.83 8.71
N ASP A 72 -10.61 15.78 9.21
CA ASP A 72 -12.06 15.63 9.37
C ASP A 72 -12.86 16.40 8.29
N GLN A 73 -12.21 16.82 7.21
CA GLN A 73 -12.85 17.55 6.10
C GLN A 73 -13.83 16.64 5.33
N PRO A 74 -14.96 17.16 4.84
CA PRO A 74 -15.95 16.37 4.10
C PRO A 74 -15.40 15.84 2.77
N LEU A 75 -14.49 16.59 2.14
CA LEU A 75 -13.91 16.25 0.84
C LEU A 75 -12.76 15.24 0.97
N THR A 76 -12.86 14.16 0.21
CA THR A 76 -11.87 13.06 0.18
C THR A 76 -10.46 13.57 -0.12
N ALA A 77 -10.32 14.55 -1.02
CA ALA A 77 -9.02 15.12 -1.39
C ALA A 77 -8.30 15.80 -0.21
N TYR A 78 -9.03 16.47 0.67
CA TYR A 78 -8.45 17.14 1.84
C TYR A 78 -8.03 16.11 2.89
N ARG A 79 -8.87 15.11 3.17
CA ARG A 79 -8.49 14.02 4.08
C ARG A 79 -7.29 13.24 3.56
N ALA A 80 -7.25 12.94 2.26
CA ALA A 80 -6.11 12.29 1.62
C ALA A 80 -4.83 13.15 1.73
N LEU A 81 -4.95 14.47 1.52
CA LEU A 81 -3.84 15.39 1.68
C LEU A 81 -3.32 15.44 3.12
N ALA A 82 -4.23 15.56 4.10
CA ALA A 82 -3.90 15.54 5.53
C ALA A 82 -3.20 14.23 5.91
N ALA A 83 -3.80 13.10 5.55
CA ALA A 83 -3.32 11.77 5.83
C ALA A 83 -1.91 11.52 5.27
N ALA A 84 -1.67 11.87 4.00
CA ALA A 84 -0.35 11.76 3.39
C ALA A 84 0.66 12.71 4.05
N SER A 85 0.26 13.94 4.40
CA SER A 85 1.16 14.92 5.05
C SER A 85 1.60 14.42 6.43
N LEU A 86 0.66 13.89 7.21
CA LEU A 86 0.93 13.26 8.50
C LEU A 86 1.83 12.04 8.35
N ALA A 87 1.60 11.18 7.34
CA ALA A 87 2.44 10.01 7.10
C ALA A 87 3.87 10.39 6.73
N TYR A 88 4.08 11.38 5.84
CA TYR A 88 5.41 11.90 5.55
C TYR A 88 6.07 12.51 6.79
N ARG A 89 5.31 13.24 7.60
CA ARG A 89 5.83 13.86 8.82
C ARG A 89 6.22 12.83 9.87
N TYR A 90 5.43 11.78 10.06
CA TYR A 90 5.71 10.67 10.98
C TYR A 90 7.06 10.00 10.70
N LEU A 91 7.46 9.92 9.43
CA LEU A 91 8.76 9.39 9.03
C LEU A 91 9.94 10.35 9.31
N GLN A 92 9.67 11.62 9.56
CA GLN A 92 10.67 12.70 9.67
C GLN A 92 10.81 13.24 11.09
N VAL A 93 9.71 13.34 11.84
CA VAL A 93 9.61 14.02 13.13
C VAL A 93 8.71 13.21 14.07
N ASP A 94 9.11 13.13 15.34
CA ASP A 94 8.36 12.44 16.39
C ASP A 94 7.32 13.36 17.07
N ASP A 95 6.40 13.90 16.28
CA ASP A 95 5.29 14.74 16.79
C ASP A 95 3.90 14.34 16.27
N VAL A 96 3.84 13.28 15.45
CA VAL A 96 2.57 12.75 14.90
C VAL A 96 2.04 11.65 15.82
N ASP A 97 0.88 11.88 16.43
CA ASP A 97 0.16 10.84 17.16
C ASP A 97 -0.22 9.69 16.19
N PRO A 98 0.23 8.44 16.43
CA PRO A 98 -0.13 7.29 15.60
C PRO A 98 -1.65 7.09 15.45
N LYS A 99 -2.48 7.57 16.38
CA LYS A 99 -3.95 7.52 16.27
C LYS A 99 -4.48 8.32 15.08
N LEU A 100 -3.81 9.40 14.67
CA LEU A 100 -4.20 10.17 13.49
C LEU A 100 -3.97 9.36 12.22
N LEU A 101 -2.84 8.65 12.13
CA LEU A 101 -2.56 7.75 11.01
C LEU A 101 -3.50 6.55 11.02
N HIS A 102 -3.82 6.01 12.18
CA HIS A 102 -4.79 4.92 12.33
C HIS A 102 -6.17 5.32 11.81
N ARG A 103 -6.66 6.52 12.18
CA ARG A 103 -7.92 7.06 11.66
C ARG A 103 -7.90 7.13 10.13
N ALA A 104 -6.81 7.63 9.54
CA ALA A 104 -6.68 7.72 8.09
C ALA A 104 -6.59 6.34 7.41
N ALA A 105 -5.87 5.39 8.00
CA ALA A 105 -5.81 3.99 7.56
C ALA A 105 -7.15 3.25 7.72
N ASN A 106 -8.05 3.76 8.55
CA ASN A 106 -9.40 3.24 8.72
C ASN A 106 -10.49 4.04 7.97
N ASP A 107 -10.11 5.08 7.20
CA ASP A 107 -11.05 5.92 6.46
C ASP A 107 -11.92 5.06 5.53
N ASN A 108 -13.18 5.48 5.32
CA ASN A 108 -14.10 4.79 4.43
C ASN A 108 -13.65 4.84 2.96
N ARG A 109 -12.99 5.92 2.55
CA ARG A 109 -12.48 6.11 1.19
C ARG A 109 -11.16 5.39 1.00
N ALA A 110 -11.10 4.48 0.03
CA ALA A 110 -9.93 3.68 -0.26
C ALA A 110 -8.72 4.52 -0.67
N GLU A 111 -8.97 5.69 -1.27
CA GLU A 111 -7.96 6.64 -1.73
C GLU A 111 -7.23 7.29 -0.56
N VAL A 112 -7.90 7.55 0.56
CA VAL A 112 -7.26 8.08 1.78
C VAL A 112 -6.32 7.02 2.36
N ARG A 113 -6.79 5.77 2.45
CA ARG A 113 -5.96 4.64 2.91
C ARG A 113 -4.76 4.39 1.99
N LEU A 114 -5.00 4.45 0.68
CA LEU A 114 -3.96 4.27 -0.35
C LEU A 114 -2.84 5.30 -0.21
N VAL A 115 -3.16 6.58 0.01
CA VAL A 115 -2.12 7.62 0.14
C VAL A 115 -1.33 7.50 1.44
N VAL A 116 -1.93 7.00 2.52
CA VAL A 116 -1.19 6.66 3.75
C VAL A 116 -0.15 5.60 3.45
N GLY A 117 -0.56 4.47 2.87
CA GLY A 117 0.37 3.38 2.54
C GLY A 117 1.49 3.85 1.60
N GLN A 118 1.16 4.62 0.57
CA GLN A 118 2.16 5.15 -0.38
C GLN A 118 3.11 6.19 0.21
N ALA A 119 2.67 6.99 1.19
CA ALA A 119 3.54 7.95 1.86
C ALA A 119 4.48 7.25 2.85
N LEU A 120 3.95 6.26 3.58
CA LEU A 120 4.73 5.43 4.51
C LEU A 120 5.72 4.50 3.79
N SER A 121 5.49 4.17 2.52
CA SER A 121 6.39 3.37 1.69
C SER A 121 7.59 4.15 1.12
N THR A 122 7.78 5.43 1.50
CA THR A 122 8.88 6.23 0.96
C THR A 122 10.18 6.00 1.72
N LEU A 123 11.29 5.86 0.97
CA LEU A 123 12.64 5.69 1.51
C LEU A 123 13.27 7.00 2.04
N GLU A 124 12.49 8.09 2.06
CA GLU A 124 12.92 9.42 2.51
C GLU A 124 12.83 9.60 4.04
N GLY A 125 12.44 8.53 4.77
CA GLY A 125 12.24 8.55 6.21
C GLY A 125 13.53 8.38 7.02
N ASN A 126 13.61 9.07 8.15
CA ASN A 126 14.73 8.98 9.09
C ASN A 126 14.41 8.11 10.32
N ASN A 127 13.20 7.52 10.39
CA ASN A 127 12.73 6.75 11.54
C ASN A 127 12.19 5.35 11.16
N PRO A 128 13.06 4.43 10.74
CA PRO A 128 12.63 3.09 10.34
C PRO A 128 12.08 2.26 11.51
N SER A 129 12.51 2.52 12.75
CA SER A 129 11.99 1.81 13.94
C SER A 129 10.53 2.19 14.26
N ALA A 130 10.15 3.47 14.12
CA ALA A 130 8.76 3.88 14.29
C ALA A 130 7.85 3.23 13.23
N LEU A 131 8.30 3.23 11.97
CA LEU A 131 7.54 2.58 10.89
C LEU A 131 7.39 1.07 11.12
N ARG A 132 8.42 0.40 11.63
CA ARG A 132 8.38 -1.01 12.03
C ARG A 132 7.34 -1.27 13.12
N ASN A 133 7.34 -0.47 14.18
CA ASN A 133 6.39 -0.63 15.28
C ASN A 133 4.94 -0.36 14.82
N LEU A 134 4.75 0.63 13.93
CA LEU A 134 3.46 0.92 13.33
C LEU A 134 2.96 -0.26 12.50
N ALA A 135 3.85 -0.87 11.69
CA ALA A 135 3.55 -2.04 10.88
C ALA A 135 3.05 -3.21 11.74
N GLU A 136 3.80 -3.55 12.78
CA GLU A 136 3.47 -4.65 13.70
C GLU A 136 2.09 -4.45 14.34
N ALA A 137 1.85 -3.25 14.89
CA ALA A 137 0.56 -2.92 15.49
C ALA A 137 -0.59 -2.99 14.46
N TRP A 138 -0.38 -2.48 13.25
CA TRP A 138 -1.43 -2.41 12.24
C TRP A 138 -1.75 -3.74 11.59
N LEU A 139 -0.79 -4.65 11.47
CA LEU A 139 -1.03 -6.00 10.94
C LEU A 139 -1.87 -6.86 11.90
N GLN A 140 -1.87 -6.53 13.20
CA GLN A 140 -2.68 -7.19 14.24
C GLN A 140 -3.98 -6.43 14.55
N ASP A 141 -4.25 -5.32 13.86
CA ASP A 141 -5.41 -4.48 14.14
C ASP A 141 -6.73 -5.20 13.85
N ASN A 142 -7.76 -4.94 14.65
CA ASN A 142 -9.09 -5.51 14.44
C ASN A 142 -9.73 -5.05 13.12
N SER A 143 -9.40 -3.84 12.64
CA SER A 143 -9.90 -3.32 11.38
C SER A 143 -9.19 -3.95 10.18
N PRO A 144 -9.92 -4.62 9.28
CA PRO A 144 -9.34 -5.12 8.03
C PRO A 144 -8.81 -3.99 7.11
N LYS A 145 -9.34 -2.77 7.24
CA LYS A 145 -8.86 -1.61 6.49
C LYS A 145 -7.45 -1.21 6.91
N VAL A 146 -7.18 -1.25 8.21
CA VAL A 146 -5.87 -0.91 8.79
C VAL A 146 -4.85 -1.99 8.41
N ARG A 147 -5.19 -3.28 8.58
CA ARG A 147 -4.33 -4.39 8.13
C ARG A 147 -4.00 -4.30 6.63
N ALA A 148 -5.00 -4.03 5.79
CA ALA A 148 -4.79 -3.84 4.35
C ALA A 148 -3.90 -2.62 4.03
N THR A 149 -3.99 -1.54 4.81
CA THR A 149 -3.13 -0.36 4.65
C THR A 149 -1.69 -0.67 5.04
N ALA A 150 -1.47 -1.44 6.12
CA ALA A 150 -0.15 -1.89 6.54
C ALA A 150 0.59 -2.63 5.43
N LEU A 151 -0.09 -3.58 4.79
CA LEU A 151 0.43 -4.35 3.65
C LEU A 151 0.89 -3.48 2.47
N GLY A 152 0.38 -2.24 2.36
CA GLY A 152 0.83 -1.29 1.35
C GLY A 152 2.26 -0.76 1.53
N PHE A 153 2.82 -0.81 2.75
CA PHE A 153 4.16 -0.31 3.03
C PHE A 153 5.13 -1.35 3.60
N ILE A 154 4.67 -2.54 4.01
CA ILE A 154 5.55 -3.66 4.43
C ILE A 154 6.72 -3.93 3.46
N PRO A 155 6.52 -3.95 2.12
CA PRO A 155 7.63 -4.26 1.21
C PRO A 155 8.82 -3.30 1.32
N TYR A 156 8.63 -2.11 1.89
CA TYR A 156 9.64 -1.06 1.95
C TYR A 156 10.30 -0.93 3.33
N LEU A 157 10.05 -1.89 4.24
CA LEU A 157 10.65 -1.94 5.57
C LEU A 157 12.08 -2.46 5.54
N THR A 158 13.03 -1.58 5.21
CA THR A 158 14.46 -1.93 5.06
C THR A 158 15.18 -2.27 6.36
N ALA A 159 14.63 -1.90 7.53
CA ALA A 159 15.22 -2.22 8.83
C ALA A 159 14.71 -3.53 9.45
N SER A 160 13.73 -4.19 8.83
CA SER A 160 13.23 -5.48 9.29
C SER A 160 14.08 -6.62 8.74
N SER A 161 14.25 -7.69 9.52
CA SER A 161 14.84 -8.92 9.00
C SER A 161 13.88 -9.64 8.06
N GLN A 162 14.40 -10.46 7.16
CA GLN A 162 13.57 -11.30 6.29
C GLN A 162 12.61 -12.18 7.12
N GLN A 163 13.11 -12.77 8.22
CA GLN A 163 12.30 -13.61 9.10
C GLN A 163 11.14 -12.82 9.73
N GLN A 164 11.38 -11.57 10.15
CA GLN A 164 10.32 -10.75 10.73
C GLN A 164 9.22 -10.46 9.71
N ILE A 165 9.57 -10.22 8.44
CA ILE A 165 8.58 -10.05 7.37
C ILE A 165 7.78 -11.35 7.18
N VAL A 166 8.43 -12.51 7.20
CA VAL A 166 7.75 -13.82 7.14
C VAL A 166 6.76 -13.97 8.30
N ASP A 167 7.21 -13.72 9.54
CA ASP A 167 6.38 -13.87 10.75
C ASP A 167 5.13 -12.99 10.70
N TRP A 168 5.27 -11.78 10.16
CA TRP A 168 4.17 -10.84 9.97
C TRP A 168 3.19 -11.23 8.88
N LEU A 169 3.68 -11.72 7.74
CA LEU A 169 2.84 -12.00 6.57
C LEU A 169 2.18 -13.38 6.62
N GLN A 170 2.86 -14.38 7.21
CA GLN A 170 2.38 -15.75 7.31
C GLN A 170 0.94 -15.89 7.84
N PRO A 171 0.54 -15.28 8.98
CA PRO A 171 -0.82 -15.42 9.51
C PRO A 171 -1.90 -14.80 8.61
N LEU A 172 -1.53 -13.84 7.75
CA LEU A 172 -2.48 -13.14 6.87
C LEU A 172 -2.90 -13.98 5.65
N GLY A 173 -2.21 -15.10 5.38
CA GLY A 173 -2.63 -16.07 4.35
C GLY A 173 -4.03 -16.66 4.59
N THR A 174 -4.46 -16.67 5.85
CA THR A 174 -5.78 -17.15 6.31
C THR A 174 -6.64 -16.03 6.90
N ASP A 175 -6.31 -14.76 6.65
CA ASP A 175 -7.15 -13.63 7.12
C ASP A 175 -8.58 -13.81 6.63
N SER A 176 -9.57 -13.60 7.49
CA SER A 176 -10.99 -13.79 7.15
C SER A 176 -11.50 -12.80 6.10
N HIS A 177 -10.84 -11.65 5.94
CA HIS A 177 -11.30 -10.57 5.07
C HIS A 177 -10.62 -10.61 3.70
N GLU A 178 -11.43 -10.69 2.63
CA GLU A 178 -10.92 -10.75 1.25
C GLU A 178 -10.06 -9.54 0.88
N GLY A 179 -10.39 -8.34 1.39
CA GLY A 179 -9.64 -7.13 1.11
C GLY A 179 -8.21 -7.17 1.67
N VAL A 180 -8.02 -7.82 2.82
CA VAL A 180 -6.69 -8.03 3.42
C VAL A 180 -5.91 -9.03 2.57
N ARG A 181 -6.54 -10.14 2.17
CA ARG A 181 -5.89 -11.13 1.30
C ARG A 181 -5.51 -10.56 -0.07
N ALA A 182 -6.34 -9.68 -0.64
CA ALA A 182 -6.02 -8.98 -1.88
C ALA A 182 -4.84 -8.01 -1.71
N ALA A 183 -4.80 -7.26 -0.60
CA ALA A 183 -3.67 -6.41 -0.27
C ALA A 183 -2.38 -7.24 -0.06
N LEU A 184 -2.49 -8.43 0.53
CA LEU A 184 -1.37 -9.34 0.75
C LEU A 184 -0.79 -9.84 -0.58
N VAL A 185 -1.65 -10.25 -1.53
CA VAL A 185 -1.20 -10.59 -2.89
C VAL A 185 -0.40 -9.44 -3.52
N GLN A 186 -0.86 -8.20 -3.36
CA GLN A 186 -0.15 -7.04 -3.90
C GLN A 186 1.19 -6.78 -3.17
N ALA A 187 1.23 -6.96 -1.86
CA ALA A 187 2.45 -6.86 -1.06
C ALA A 187 3.48 -7.91 -1.49
N LEU A 188 3.05 -9.17 -1.68
CA LEU A 188 3.92 -10.27 -2.13
C LEU A 188 4.49 -10.00 -3.53
N LYS A 189 3.68 -9.51 -4.47
CA LYS A 189 4.18 -9.11 -5.79
C LYS A 189 5.22 -8.00 -5.69
N THR A 190 4.94 -6.99 -4.87
CA THR A 190 5.86 -5.88 -4.66
C THR A 190 7.17 -6.36 -4.04
N LEU A 191 7.13 -7.23 -3.04
CA LEU A 191 8.31 -7.87 -2.43
C LEU A 191 9.14 -8.62 -3.49
N ALA A 192 8.50 -9.43 -4.33
CA ALA A 192 9.20 -10.15 -5.38
C ALA A 192 9.83 -9.19 -6.42
N ASP A 193 9.08 -8.16 -6.84
CA ASP A 193 9.54 -7.18 -7.83
C ASP A 193 10.75 -6.36 -7.34
N ILE A 194 10.89 -6.15 -6.02
CA ILE A 194 12.04 -5.45 -5.43
C ILE A 194 13.18 -6.38 -4.98
N GLY A 195 13.13 -7.67 -5.37
CA GLY A 195 14.23 -8.62 -5.17
C GLY A 195 14.11 -9.55 -3.95
N HIS A 196 12.95 -9.62 -3.31
CA HIS A 196 12.67 -10.52 -2.18
C HIS A 196 11.77 -11.69 -2.58
N ALA A 197 12.03 -12.28 -3.75
CA ALA A 197 11.26 -13.43 -4.25
C ALA A 197 11.43 -14.68 -3.37
N ASP A 198 12.57 -14.83 -2.70
CA ASP A 198 12.86 -15.87 -1.71
C ASP A 198 11.86 -15.88 -0.55
N ILE A 199 11.57 -14.71 0.03
CA ILE A 199 10.55 -14.55 1.08
C ILE A 199 9.18 -15.01 0.56
N VAL A 200 8.83 -14.58 -0.66
CA VAL A 200 7.54 -14.88 -1.28
C VAL A 200 7.40 -16.37 -1.56
N LEU A 201 8.43 -17.02 -2.11
CA LEU A 201 8.45 -18.46 -2.35
C LEU A 201 8.36 -19.25 -1.04
N GLY A 202 9.07 -18.82 0.01
CA GLY A 202 8.98 -19.43 1.34
C GLY A 202 7.56 -19.40 1.91
N LEU A 203 6.89 -18.24 1.85
CA LEU A 203 5.51 -18.07 2.30
C LEU A 203 4.52 -18.93 1.47
N LEU A 204 4.67 -18.94 0.14
CA LEU A 204 3.81 -19.74 -0.74
C LEU A 204 4.02 -21.24 -0.52
N GLY A 205 5.27 -21.69 -0.34
CA GLY A 205 5.63 -23.05 0.01
C GLY A 205 5.01 -23.47 1.35
N TYR A 206 5.09 -22.60 2.36
CA TYR A 206 4.41 -22.83 3.64
C TYR A 206 2.90 -22.95 3.45
N TRP A 207 2.24 -22.01 2.78
CA TRP A 207 0.79 -22.04 2.63
C TRP A 207 0.29 -23.20 1.78
N VAL A 208 0.99 -23.59 0.71
CA VAL A 208 0.59 -24.75 -0.08
C VAL A 208 0.69 -26.03 0.74
N SER A 209 1.68 -26.13 1.65
CA SER A 209 1.86 -27.29 2.53
C SER A 209 0.73 -27.49 3.56
N THR A 210 -0.02 -26.43 3.89
CA THR A 210 -1.14 -26.51 4.84
C THR A 210 -2.27 -27.45 4.38
N PRO A 211 -3.08 -28.01 5.30
CA PRO A 211 -4.18 -28.93 4.93
C PRO A 211 -5.27 -28.30 4.04
N HIS A 212 -5.49 -26.99 4.20
CA HIS A 212 -6.51 -26.23 3.47
C HIS A 212 -5.89 -24.98 2.86
N PRO A 213 -5.07 -25.15 1.81
CA PRO A 213 -4.35 -24.03 1.21
C PRO A 213 -5.33 -23.03 0.60
N ASN A 214 -5.04 -21.75 0.78
CA ASN A 214 -5.80 -20.69 0.15
C ASN A 214 -5.45 -20.61 -1.35
N VAL A 215 -6.14 -21.42 -2.15
CA VAL A 215 -5.85 -21.56 -3.59
C VAL A 215 -5.84 -20.21 -4.29
N TRP A 216 -6.85 -19.37 -4.04
CA TRP A 216 -6.98 -18.06 -4.68
C TRP A 216 -5.79 -17.15 -4.36
N LEU A 217 -5.36 -17.09 -3.11
CA LEU A 217 -4.23 -16.25 -2.70
C LEU A 217 -2.92 -16.73 -3.33
N ILE A 218 -2.68 -18.05 -3.28
CA ILE A 218 -1.45 -18.65 -3.81
C ILE A 218 -1.37 -18.43 -5.32
N THR A 219 -2.42 -18.81 -6.06
CA THR A 219 -2.45 -18.68 -7.53
C THR A 219 -2.35 -17.22 -7.98
N ARG A 220 -3.00 -16.29 -7.26
CA ARG A 220 -2.91 -14.86 -7.59
C ARG A 220 -1.55 -14.25 -7.30
N SER A 221 -0.82 -14.76 -6.31
CA SER A 221 0.54 -14.31 -5.98
C SER A 221 1.54 -14.75 -7.04
N VAL A 222 1.45 -16.00 -7.51
CA VAL A 222 2.33 -16.53 -8.57
C VAL A 222 2.00 -16.03 -9.97
N SER A 223 0.82 -15.45 -10.20
CA SER A 223 0.41 -14.90 -11.51
C SER A 223 1.14 -13.60 -11.92
N GLY A 224 2.19 -13.19 -11.21
CA GLY A 224 2.98 -11.99 -11.52
C GLY A 224 4.16 -12.28 -12.45
N SER A 225 4.68 -11.25 -13.13
CA SER A 225 5.84 -11.39 -14.02
C SER A 225 7.10 -11.87 -13.30
N TRP A 226 7.27 -11.56 -12.01
CA TRP A 226 8.39 -12.02 -11.19
C TRP A 226 8.54 -13.55 -11.16
N ALA A 227 7.43 -14.27 -11.27
CA ALA A 227 7.38 -15.73 -11.20
C ALA A 227 8.14 -16.38 -12.37
N VAL A 228 8.27 -15.68 -13.50
CA VAL A 228 8.96 -16.18 -14.70
C VAL A 228 10.42 -16.52 -14.42
N SER A 229 11.05 -15.82 -13.47
CA SER A 229 12.44 -16.06 -13.07
C SER A 229 12.60 -17.29 -12.16
N HIS A 230 11.51 -17.93 -11.71
CA HIS A 230 11.52 -19.02 -10.74
C HIS A 230 10.70 -20.25 -11.21
N PRO A 231 10.91 -20.75 -12.45
CA PRO A 231 10.07 -21.79 -13.07
C PRO A 231 9.92 -23.06 -12.23
N LYS A 232 11.01 -23.51 -11.62
CA LYS A 232 11.04 -24.78 -10.86
C LYS A 232 10.20 -24.68 -9.59
N ASP A 233 10.37 -23.59 -8.83
CA ASP A 233 9.66 -23.38 -7.58
C ASP A 233 8.17 -23.15 -7.82
N ILE A 234 7.82 -22.35 -8.84
CA ILE A 234 6.42 -22.09 -9.21
C ILE A 234 5.73 -23.38 -9.68
N ARG A 235 6.41 -24.21 -10.49
CA ARG A 235 5.89 -25.53 -10.88
C ARG A 235 5.65 -26.41 -9.66
N ALA A 236 6.61 -26.50 -8.73
CA ALA A 236 6.46 -27.30 -7.52
C ALA A 236 5.24 -26.87 -6.68
N ILE A 237 5.09 -25.56 -6.46
CA ILE A 237 3.93 -24.98 -5.75
C ILE A 237 2.62 -25.33 -6.45
N LEU A 238 2.53 -25.15 -7.78
CA LEU A 238 1.30 -25.42 -8.52
C LEU A 238 0.96 -26.92 -8.59
N MET A 239 1.95 -27.80 -8.72
CA MET A 239 1.75 -29.25 -8.70
C MET A 239 1.23 -29.70 -7.32
N GLU A 240 1.83 -29.22 -6.23
CA GLU A 240 1.35 -29.57 -4.89
C GLU A 240 -0.07 -29.06 -4.66
N LEU A 241 -0.36 -27.81 -5.07
CA LEU A 241 -1.70 -27.23 -4.96
C LEU A 241 -2.74 -28.02 -5.76
N GLN A 242 -2.40 -28.43 -6.99
CA GLN A 242 -3.28 -29.24 -7.83
C GLN A 242 -3.57 -30.62 -7.23
N SER A 243 -2.57 -31.24 -6.58
CA SER A 243 -2.76 -32.55 -5.93
C SER A 243 -3.83 -32.49 -4.82
N LYS A 244 -3.95 -31.33 -4.15
CA LYS A 244 -4.89 -31.10 -3.03
C LYS A 244 -6.27 -30.62 -3.49
N THR A 245 -6.35 -29.90 -4.61
CA THR A 245 -7.60 -29.19 -5.00
C THR A 245 -8.10 -29.50 -6.41
N ARG A 246 -7.79 -30.68 -6.95
CA ARG A 246 -8.12 -31.18 -8.31
C ARG A 246 -9.21 -30.39 -9.06
N GLY A 247 -8.87 -29.88 -10.25
CA GLY A 247 -9.83 -29.21 -11.15
C GLY A 247 -10.16 -27.77 -10.79
N ASN A 248 -9.28 -27.08 -10.04
CA ASN A 248 -9.54 -25.71 -9.60
C ASN A 248 -9.27 -24.68 -10.70
N LYS A 249 -10.31 -23.90 -11.07
CA LYS A 249 -10.25 -22.81 -12.05
C LYS A 249 -9.15 -21.77 -11.77
N GLU A 250 -8.79 -21.54 -10.51
CA GLU A 250 -7.77 -20.55 -10.16
C GLU A 250 -6.37 -21.00 -10.56
N ILE A 251 -6.11 -22.32 -10.60
CA ILE A 251 -4.85 -22.89 -11.09
C ILE A 251 -4.76 -22.65 -12.60
N SER A 252 -5.84 -22.96 -13.35
CA SER A 252 -5.91 -22.68 -14.79
C SER A 252 -5.71 -21.19 -15.10
N ASN A 253 -6.32 -20.30 -14.30
CA ASN A 253 -6.13 -18.85 -14.44
C ASN A 253 -4.67 -18.43 -14.23
N ALA A 254 -3.98 -19.03 -13.25
CA ALA A 254 -2.56 -18.75 -13.01
C ALA A 254 -1.68 -19.25 -14.15
N LEU A 255 -1.90 -20.46 -14.66
CA LEU A 255 -1.19 -20.99 -15.82
C LEU A 255 -1.34 -20.08 -17.05
N ASN A 256 -2.56 -19.63 -17.33
CA ASN A 256 -2.83 -18.69 -18.41
C ASN A 256 -2.14 -17.32 -18.20
N ALA A 257 -2.05 -16.86 -16.95
CA ALA A 257 -1.31 -15.64 -16.63
C ALA A 257 0.20 -15.80 -16.86
N LEU A 258 0.78 -16.91 -16.40
CA LEU A 258 2.19 -17.23 -16.60
C LEU A 258 2.53 -17.39 -18.09
N GLN A 259 1.65 -18.00 -18.88
CA GLN A 259 1.84 -18.13 -20.33
C GLN A 259 1.89 -16.76 -21.02
N ARG A 260 1.04 -15.81 -20.60
CA ARG A 260 1.10 -14.42 -21.10
C ARG A 260 2.41 -13.70 -20.75
N HIS A 261 3.12 -14.17 -19.73
CA HIS A 261 4.44 -13.70 -19.36
C HIS A 261 5.58 -14.54 -19.98
N GLY A 262 5.27 -15.47 -20.89
CA GLY A 262 6.27 -16.30 -21.59
C GLY A 262 6.70 -17.56 -20.84
N MET A 263 5.99 -17.94 -19.78
CA MET A 263 6.26 -19.14 -18.99
C MET A 263 5.20 -20.21 -19.25
N GLN A 264 5.60 -21.33 -19.84
CA GLN A 264 4.75 -22.51 -19.99
C GLN A 264 5.10 -23.51 -18.89
N ILE A 265 4.12 -23.85 -18.06
CA ILE A 265 4.25 -24.87 -17.02
C ILE A 265 3.34 -26.03 -17.40
N ASP A 266 3.94 -27.20 -17.54
CA ASP A 266 3.21 -28.45 -17.63
C ASP A 266 3.05 -29.06 -16.24
N LEU A 267 1.80 -29.33 -15.86
CA LEU A 267 1.42 -29.97 -14.60
C LEU A 267 1.03 -31.44 -14.79
N GLU A 268 1.06 -31.96 -16.03
CA GLU A 268 0.95 -33.39 -16.29
C GLU A 268 2.22 -34.11 -15.80
N GLN A 269 2.04 -35.32 -15.25
CA GLN A 269 3.14 -36.20 -14.85
C GLN A 269 3.54 -37.10 -15.99
#